data_AF-A0A9E2HZX6-F1
#
_entry.id   AF-A0A9E2HZX6-F1
#
_cell.length_a   1.000
_cell.length_b   1.000
_cell.length_c   1.000
_cell.angle_alpha   90.00
_cell.angle_beta   90.00
_cell.angle_gamma   90.00
#
_symmetry.space_group_name_H-M   'P 1'
#
loop_
_entity.id
_entity.type
_entity.pdbx_description
1 polymer ?
#
loop_
_entity_poly.entity_id
_entity_poly.type
_entity_poly.pdbx_seq_one_letter_code
_entity_poly.pdbx_strand_id
1 'polypeptide(L)'
;MEVRSWVIKIGSRNVLNRLIEMVQKQELEEIFLCQVIEDDAVLKGFRKNDIIAMLSSDGLKIKPKLSAMGECVLLDDLDDTMFDLDDEGAALKGVLYPESEEEELKMVELLK
;
A
#
# COMPACT_ATOMS: atom_id res chain seq x y z
N MET A 1 3.42 18.09 11.88
CA MET A 1 2.72 17.79 10.61
C MET A 1 1.99 16.48 10.83
N GLU A 2 0.80 16.30 10.27
CA GLU A 2 0.02 15.07 10.47
C GLU A 2 0.43 14.08 9.38
N VAL A 3 1.19 13.06 9.76
CA VAL A 3 1.55 11.95 8.88
C VAL A 3 0.29 11.12 8.64
N ARG A 4 0.04 10.79 7.38
CA ARG A 4 -1.10 9.99 6.95
C ARG A 4 -0.64 8.78 6.18
N SER A 5 -1.31 7.66 6.44
CA SER A 5 -0.98 6.37 5.84
C SER A 5 -1.99 6.01 4.75
N TRP A 6 -1.50 5.63 3.59
CA TRP A 6 -2.29 5.32 2.40
C TRP A 6 -2.02 3.89 1.96
N VAL A 7 -3.00 3.27 1.32
CA VAL A 7 -2.81 2.05 0.54
C VAL A 7 -3.07 2.37 -0.92
N ILE A 8 -2.18 1.92 -1.80
CA ILE A 8 -2.37 2.01 -3.25
C ILE A 8 -2.18 0.64 -3.90
N LYS A 9 -3.03 0.31 -4.86
CA LYS A 9 -2.85 -0.86 -5.72
C LYS A 9 -1.76 -0.63 -6.76
N ILE A 10 -0.78 -1.53 -6.81
CA ILE A 10 0.30 -1.51 -7.79
C ILE A 10 -0.10 -2.39 -8.96
N GLY A 11 -0.74 -1.79 -9.97
CA GLY A 11 -1.18 -2.51 -11.16
C GLY A 11 -0.08 -2.84 -12.18
N SER A 12 1.13 -2.26 -12.04
CA SER A 12 2.25 -2.45 -12.97
C SER A 12 3.57 -1.99 -12.37
N ARG A 13 4.70 -2.42 -12.96
CA ARG A 13 6.03 -1.93 -12.60
C ARG A 13 6.17 -0.41 -12.73
N ASN A 14 5.45 0.21 -13.66
CA ASN A 14 5.48 1.66 -13.84
C ASN A 14 4.90 2.41 -12.62
N VAL A 15 3.87 1.86 -11.98
CA VAL A 15 3.30 2.44 -10.75
C VAL A 15 4.33 2.35 -9.62
N LEU A 16 4.94 1.18 -9.44
CA LEU A 16 5.99 0.98 -8.43
C LEU A 16 7.17 1.95 -8.63
N ASN A 17 7.70 2.05 -9.85
CA ASN A 17 8.81 2.96 -10.15
C ASN A 17 8.46 4.42 -9.83
N ARG A 18 7.23 4.85 -10.09
CA ARG A 18 6.77 6.21 -9.73
C ARG A 18 6.71 6.41 -8.22
N LEU A 19 6.24 5.43 -7.46
CA LEU A 19 6.22 5.50 -5.99
C LEU A 19 7.65 5.61 -5.43
N ILE A 20 8.59 4.83 -5.97
CA ILE A 20 10.02 4.91 -5.61
C ILE A 20 10.59 6.30 -5.91
N GLU A 21 10.30 6.87 -7.09
CA GLU A 21 10.70 8.24 -7.42
C GLU A 21 10.12 9.28 -6.45
N MET A 22 8.89 9.07 -5.97
CA MET A 22 8.25 9.97 -5.02
C MET A 22 8.94 9.93 -3.65
N VAL A 23 9.38 8.75 -3.18
CA VAL A 23 10.23 8.63 -1.98
C VAL A 23 11.56 9.35 -2.18
N GLN A 24 12.23 9.15 -3.32
CA GLN A 24 13.49 9.82 -3.64
C GLN A 24 13.37 11.35 -3.68
N LYS A 25 12.20 11.86 -4.07
CA LYS A 25 11.86 13.30 -4.07
C LYS A 25 11.36 13.81 -2.72
N GLN A 26 11.32 12.96 -1.68
CA GLN A 26 10.79 13.26 -0.35
C GLN A 26 9.31 13.70 -0.37
N GLU A 27 8.54 13.21 -1.35
CA GLU A 27 7.08 13.40 -1.40
C GLU A 27 6.33 12.33 -0.59
N LEU A 28 6.95 11.15 -0.45
CA LEU A 28 6.56 10.06 0.42
C LEU A 28 7.72 9.81 1.39
N GLU A 29 7.42 9.41 2.62
CA GLU A 29 8.48 9.06 3.58
C GLU A 29 8.96 7.62 3.35
N GLU A 30 8.02 6.69 3.23
CA GLU A 30 8.31 5.27 3.07
C GLU A 30 7.25 4.59 2.20
N ILE A 31 7.66 3.49 1.56
CA ILE A 31 6.75 2.54 0.93
C ILE A 31 7.02 1.15 1.49
N PHE A 32 5.96 0.41 1.78
CA PHE A 32 6.04 -0.98 2.21
C PHE A 32 5.14 -1.81 1.29
N LEU A 33 5.68 -2.86 0.67
CA LEU A 33 4.95 -3.69 -0.27
C LEU A 33 4.24 -4.83 0.44
N CYS A 34 2.99 -5.08 0.05
CA CYS A 34 2.23 -6.22 0.53
C CYS A 34 1.49 -6.90 -0.63
N GLN A 35 1.02 -8.11 -0.38
CA GLN A 35 0.15 -8.83 -1.31
C GLN A 35 -1.22 -9.10 -0.68
N VAL A 36 -2.29 -8.84 -1.42
CA VAL A 36 -3.65 -9.17 -0.99
C VAL A 36 -3.85 -10.68 -1.09
N ILE A 37 -4.27 -11.34 -0.01
CA ILE A 37 -4.53 -12.79 0.03
C ILE A 37 -6.02 -13.15 0.02
N GLU A 38 -6.89 -12.19 0.33
CA GLU A 38 -8.35 -12.32 0.33
C GLU A 38 -9.00 -11.22 -0.52
N ASP A 39 -10.04 -11.55 -1.28
CA ASP A 39 -10.77 -10.55 -2.07
C ASP A 39 -11.44 -9.51 -1.16
N ASP A 40 -11.39 -8.26 -1.58
CA ASP A 40 -11.92 -7.09 -0.88
C ASP A 40 -11.34 -6.85 0.53
N ALA A 41 -10.16 -7.43 0.85
CA ALA A 41 -9.50 -7.34 2.16
C ALA A 41 -9.18 -5.90 2.62
N VAL A 42 -8.93 -4.98 1.67
CA VAL A 42 -8.66 -3.56 1.97
C VAL A 42 -9.91 -2.71 1.71
N LEU A 43 -10.46 -2.86 0.51
CA LEU A 43 -11.68 -2.22 0.05
C LEU A 43 -12.22 -3.05 -1.13
N LYS A 44 -13.50 -2.87 -1.45
CA LYS A 44 -14.08 -3.35 -2.70
C LYS A 44 -13.22 -2.95 -3.90
N GLY A 45 -12.72 -3.93 -4.66
CA GLY A 45 -11.89 -3.71 -5.85
C GLY A 45 -10.46 -4.24 -5.74
N PHE A 46 -9.98 -4.42 -4.51
CA PHE A 46 -8.73 -5.14 -4.22
C PHE A 46 -9.00 -6.63 -4.26
N ARG A 47 -8.25 -7.37 -5.07
CA ARG A 47 -8.44 -8.79 -5.32
C ARG A 47 -7.24 -9.58 -4.85
N LYS A 48 -7.48 -10.86 -4.57
CA LYS A 48 -6.42 -11.81 -4.27
C LYS A 48 -5.31 -11.77 -5.33
N ASN A 49 -4.07 -11.77 -4.84
CA ASN A 49 -2.82 -11.60 -5.56
C ASN A 49 -2.53 -10.20 -6.09
N ASP A 50 -3.39 -9.20 -5.83
CA ASP A 50 -3.01 -7.82 -6.10
C ASP A 50 -1.83 -7.44 -5.21
N ILE A 51 -0.85 -6.76 -5.80
CA ILE A 51 0.24 -6.13 -5.05
C ILE A 51 -0.23 -4.73 -4.65
N ILE A 52 -0.03 -4.38 -3.39
CA ILE A 52 -0.33 -3.08 -2.83
C ILE A 52 0.92 -2.48 -2.21
N ALA A 53 0.95 -1.16 -2.10
CA ALA A 53 1.91 -0.48 -1.25
C ALA A 53 1.18 0.29 -0.15
N MET A 54 1.67 0.14 1.07
CA MET A 54 1.37 1.01 2.20
C MET A 54 2.38 2.16 2.16
N LEU A 55 1.89 3.40 2.21
CA LEU A 55 2.68 4.61 2.00
C LEU A 55 2.44 5.58 3.15
N SER A 56 3.48 6.24 3.64
CA SER A 56 3.36 7.37 4.57
C SER A 56 3.67 8.69 3.86
N SER A 57 2.89 9.73 4.17
CA SER A 57 3.08 11.06 3.60
C SER A 57 2.66 12.17 4.56
N ASP A 58 3.35 13.30 4.45
CA ASP A 58 2.97 14.54 5.13
C ASP A 58 1.74 15.19 4.46
N GLY A 59 0.56 14.75 4.87
CA GLY A 59 -0.72 15.40 4.61
C GLY A 59 -1.45 15.02 3.30
N LEU A 60 -2.60 15.66 3.09
CA LEU A 60 -3.59 15.28 2.07
C LEU A 60 -3.25 15.63 0.61
N LYS A 61 -2.15 16.36 0.38
CA LYS A 61 -1.78 16.85 -0.96
C LYS A 61 -1.36 15.72 -1.92
N ILE A 62 -1.04 14.55 -1.38
CA ILE A 62 -0.60 13.39 -2.16
C ILE A 62 -1.77 12.67 -2.85
N LYS A 63 -2.99 12.77 -2.31
CA LYS A 63 -4.17 12.02 -2.78
C LYS A 63 -4.40 12.12 -4.30
N PRO A 64 -4.40 13.32 -4.93
CA PRO A 64 -4.61 13.40 -6.38
C PRO A 64 -3.52 12.72 -7.20
N LYS A 65 -2.27 12.69 -6.71
CA LYS A 65 -1.16 11.99 -7.38
C LYS A 65 -1.35 10.48 -7.26
N LEU A 66 -1.67 9.98 -6.06
CA LEU A 66 -1.91 8.55 -5.81
C LEU A 66 -3.10 8.04 -6.65
N SER A 67 -4.23 8.74 -6.62
CA SER A 67 -5.43 8.35 -7.38
C SER A 67 -5.23 8.39 -8.89
N ALA A 68 -4.27 9.17 -9.40
CA ALA A 68 -3.90 9.18 -10.82
C ALA A 68 -3.02 7.99 -11.23
N MET A 69 -2.39 7.30 -10.28
CA MET A 69 -1.55 6.13 -10.52
C MET A 69 -2.30 4.81 -10.38
N GLY A 70 -3.32 4.78 -9.51
CA GLY A 70 -4.10 3.59 -9.26
C GLY A 70 -5.19 3.81 -8.23
N GLU A 71 -5.90 2.74 -7.92
CA GLU A 71 -6.87 2.70 -6.84
C GLU A 71 -6.14 2.88 -5.51
N CYS A 72 -6.51 3.90 -4.75
CA CYS A 72 -5.88 4.23 -3.46
C CYS A 72 -6.91 4.61 -2.41
N VAL A 73 -6.60 4.31 -1.15
CA VAL A 73 -7.44 4.60 0.01
C VAL A 73 -6.58 5.13 1.16
N LEU A 74 -7.15 6.01 1.98
CA LEU A 74 -6.53 6.45 3.23
C LEU A 74 -6.83 5.40 4.30
N LEU A 75 -5.83 4.92 5.04
CA LEU A 75 -6.05 3.94 6.10
C LEU A 75 -6.99 4.48 7.19
N ASP A 76 -6.89 5.77 7.52
CA ASP A 76 -7.76 6.44 8.49
C ASP A 76 -9.25 6.48 8.04
N ASP A 77 -9.55 6.24 6.76
CA ASP A 77 -10.92 6.17 6.24
C ASP A 77 -11.48 4.73 6.29
N LEU A 78 -10.66 3.72 6.64
CA LEU A 78 -11.09 2.33 6.75
C LEU A 78 -11.72 2.05 8.13
N ASP A 79 -12.60 1.07 8.18
CA ASP A 79 -13.24 0.62 9.41
C ASP A 79 -12.25 -0.22 10.25
N ASP A 80 -12.27 -0.05 11.58
CA ASP A 80 -11.40 -0.78 12.51
C ASP A 80 -11.48 -2.32 12.32
N THR A 81 -12.61 -2.84 11.83
CA THR A 81 -12.78 -4.28 11.55
C THR A 81 -11.88 -4.82 10.43
N MET A 82 -11.32 -3.93 9.60
CA MET A 82 -10.37 -4.26 8.53
C MET A 82 -8.94 -4.47 9.05
N PHE A 83 -8.72 -4.22 10.34
CA PHE A 83 -7.41 -4.37 10.97
C PHE A 83 -7.43 -5.47 12.05
N ASP A 84 -6.37 -6.28 12.07
CA ASP A 84 -5.98 -7.05 13.25
C ASP A 84 -5.11 -6.13 14.12
N LEU A 85 -5.57 -5.89 15.34
CA LEU A 85 -4.81 -5.15 16.35
C LEU A 85 -4.02 -6.16 17.17
N ASP A 86 -2.70 -6.06 17.12
CA ASP A 86 -1.79 -6.82 17.98
C ASP A 86 -0.95 -5.87 18.86
N ASP A 87 -0.02 -6.45 19.63
CA ASP A 87 0.84 -5.68 20.53
C ASP A 87 1.86 -4.79 19.76
N GLU A 88 2.05 -4.99 18.46
CA GLU A 88 2.96 -4.23 17.59
C GLU A 88 2.24 -3.14 16.79
N GLY A 89 0.93 -3.24 16.61
CA GLY A 89 0.10 -2.18 16.03
C GLY A 89 -1.17 -2.67 15.33
N ALA A 90 -1.58 -1.94 14.29
CA ALA A 90 -2.71 -2.29 13.44
C ALA A 90 -2.20 -2.82 12.09
N ALA A 91 -2.44 -4.10 11.82
CA ALA A 91 -2.15 -4.75 10.54
C ALA A 91 -3.45 -4.96 9.74
N LEU A 92 -3.41 -4.82 8.43
CA LEU A 92 -4.57 -5.11 7.57
C LEU A 92 -4.84 -6.61 7.54
N LYS A 93 -6.10 -7.00 7.77
CA LYS A 93 -6.54 -8.38 7.59
C LYS A 93 -6.49 -8.75 6.11
N GLY A 94 -6.22 -10.03 5.83
CA GLY A 94 -6.26 -10.52 4.43
C GLY A 94 -5.16 -9.95 3.55
N VAL A 95 -4.07 -9.45 4.15
CA VAL A 95 -2.86 -8.97 3.47
C VAL A 95 -1.64 -9.74 3.98
N LEU A 96 -0.78 -10.16 3.07
CA LEU A 96 0.51 -10.78 3.33
C LEU A 96 1.61 -9.72 3.31
N TYR A 97 2.31 -9.61 4.43
CA TYR A 97 3.47 -8.76 4.63
C TYR A 97 4.74 -9.59 4.35
N PRO A 98 5.64 -9.15 3.46
CA PRO A 98 6.89 -9.87 3.20
C PRO A 98 7.77 -9.82 4.46
N GLU A 99 8.32 -10.98 4.84
CA GLU A 99 9.22 -11.12 5.99
C GLU A 99 10.70 -11.04 5.56
N SER A 100 10.97 -10.97 4.24
CA SER A 100 12.32 -10.87 3.68
C SER A 100 12.37 -10.16 2.33
N GLU A 101 13.54 -9.65 1.97
CA GLU A 101 13.80 -9.06 0.65
C GLU A 101 13.50 -10.04 -0.51
N GLU A 102 13.70 -11.35 -0.29
CA GLU A 102 13.41 -12.37 -1.31
C GLU A 102 11.90 -12.47 -1.59
N GLU A 103 11.07 -12.35 -0.55
CA GLU A 103 9.61 -12.36 -0.70
C GLU A 103 9.11 -11.10 -1.37
N GLU A 104 9.67 -9.94 -1.00
CA GLU A 104 9.36 -8.68 -1.68
C GLU A 104 9.72 -8.75 -3.17
N LEU A 105 10.89 -9.28 -3.51
CA LEU A 105 11.29 -9.48 -4.91
C LEU A 105 10.31 -10.38 -5.66
N LYS A 106 9.88 -11.50 -5.07
CA LYS A 106 8.87 -12.39 -5.67
C LYS A 106 7.55 -11.67 -5.92
N MET A 107 7.13 -10.78 -5.01
CA MET A 107 5.93 -9.95 -5.23
C MET A 107 6.11 -9.00 -6.42
N VAL A 108 7.27 -8.35 -6.54
CA VAL A 108 7.58 -7.45 -7.66
C VAL A 108 7.65 -8.21 -8.99
N GLU A 109 8.07 -9.47 -8.99
CA GLU A 109 8.06 -10.32 -10.19
C GLU A 109 6.65 -10.60 -10.74
N LEU A 110 5.61 -10.55 -9.90
CA LEU A 110 4.21 -10.69 -10.33
C LEU A 110 3.71 -9.46 -11.10
N LEU A 111 4.40 -8.32 -10.97
CA LEU A 111 4.07 -7.09 -11.68
C LEU A 111 4.54 -7.19 -13.13
N LYS A 112 3.59 -7.05 -14.06
CA LYS A 112 3.83 -6.93 -15.50
C LYS A 112 4.43 -5.57 -15.87
#